data_AF-A0A521A000-F1
#
_entry.id   AF-A0A521A000-F1
#
_cell.length_a   1.000
_cell.length_b   1.000
_cell.length_c   1.000
_cell.angle_alpha   90.00
_cell.angle_beta   90.00
_cell.angle_gamma   90.00
#
_symmetry.space_group_name_H-M   'P 1'
#
loop_
_entity.id
_entity.type
_entity.pdbx_description
1 polymer ?
#
loop_
_entity_poly.entity_id
_entity_poly.type
_entity_poly.pdbx_seq_one_letter_code
_entity_poly.pdbx_strand_id
1 'polypeptide(L)'
;MDIKPQIAVLKDSTTTGTTAELIDLARRLNLPLINTPDPNFSHVLTFCEARLELHTLTTAKRSPLSVDFLSGPAYYRFIHDRRISQPLAKAVGIKRGYRPKVLDGTAGFGEDSFVLASLGCTVTMIERSPIIWALLADAVT
;
A
#
# COMPACT_ATOMS: atom_id res chain seq x y z
N MET A 1 2.94 0.20 -27.99
CA MET A 1 4.16 -0.05 -27.21
C MET A 1 3.70 -0.84 -25.99
N ASP A 2 3.78 -2.17 -26.06
CA ASP A 2 3.35 -3.02 -24.95
C ASP A 2 4.37 -2.89 -23.83
N ILE A 3 4.04 -2.10 -22.80
CA ILE A 3 4.76 -2.15 -21.54
C ILE A 3 4.36 -3.47 -20.91
N LYS A 4 5.12 -4.54 -21.18
CA LYS A 4 4.96 -5.82 -20.47
C LYS A 4 4.98 -5.50 -18.97
N PRO A 5 4.00 -5.98 -18.18
CA PRO A 5 4.04 -5.79 -16.74
C PRO A 5 5.31 -6.45 -16.21
N GLN A 6 6.23 -5.64 -15.71
CA GLN A 6 7.52 -6.08 -15.22
C GLN A 6 7.44 -6.55 -13.76
N ILE A 7 6.29 -7.07 -13.33
CA ILE A 7 6.00 -7.43 -11.94
C ILE A 7 5.53 -8.89 -11.88
N ALA A 8 6.07 -9.66 -10.95
CA ALA A 8 5.62 -11.00 -10.60
C ALA A 8 5.33 -11.11 -9.10
N VAL A 9 4.64 -12.16 -8.68
CA VAL A 9 4.62 -12.57 -7.27
C VAL A 9 5.76 -13.56 -7.07
N LEU A 10 6.62 -13.33 -6.08
CA LEU A 10 7.76 -14.20 -5.78
C LEU A 10 7.44 -15.07 -4.56
N LYS A 11 7.68 -16.37 -4.72
CA LYS A 11 7.70 -17.35 -3.64
C LYS A 11 9.11 -17.93 -3.52
N ASP A 12 9.92 -17.40 -2.63
CA ASP A 12 11.26 -17.91 -2.36
C ASP A 12 11.42 -18.42 -0.93
N SER A 13 12.63 -18.83 -0.56
CA SER A 13 12.94 -19.33 0.79
C SER A 13 12.85 -18.27 1.90
N THR A 14 12.82 -16.99 1.56
CA THR A 14 12.71 -15.88 2.52
C THR A 14 11.29 -15.36 2.69
N THR A 15 10.39 -15.78 1.79
CA THR A 15 8.99 -15.39 1.79
C THR A 15 8.27 -15.98 3.01
N THR A 16 7.61 -15.12 3.78
CA THR A 16 6.89 -15.48 5.02
C THR A 16 5.43 -15.88 4.78
N GLY A 17 4.85 -15.47 3.64
CA GLY A 17 3.48 -15.81 3.26
C GLY A 17 3.31 -17.28 2.90
N THR A 18 2.13 -17.83 3.19
CA THR A 18 1.77 -19.18 2.79
C THR A 18 1.70 -19.30 1.27
N THR A 19 1.89 -20.52 0.76
CA THR A 19 1.74 -20.78 -0.69
C THR A 19 0.35 -20.43 -1.19
N ALA A 20 -0.69 -20.64 -0.37
CA ALA A 20 -2.06 -20.33 -0.73
C ALA A 20 -2.27 -18.80 -0.89
N GLU A 21 -1.74 -17.99 0.02
CA GLU A 21 -1.82 -16.53 -0.04
C GLU A 21 -1.13 -15.96 -1.29
N LEU A 22 0.06 -16.46 -1.62
CA LEU A 22 0.81 -16.03 -2.81
C LEU A 22 0.10 -16.42 -4.12
N ILE A 23 -0.47 -17.63 -4.18
CA ILE A 23 -1.28 -18.06 -5.33
C ILE A 23 -2.52 -17.20 -5.47
N ASP A 24 -3.20 -16.89 -4.36
CA ASP A 24 -4.39 -16.05 -4.38
C ASP A 24 -4.06 -14.62 -4.80
N LEU A 25 -3.00 -14.02 -4.25
CA LEU A 25 -2.50 -12.71 -4.64
C LEU A 25 -2.16 -12.65 -6.13
N ALA A 26 -1.41 -13.63 -6.64
CA ALA A 26 -1.06 -13.71 -8.05
C ALA A 26 -2.30 -13.79 -8.94
N ARG A 27 -3.30 -14.59 -8.55
CA ARG A 27 -4.59 -14.70 -9.26
C ARG A 27 -5.36 -13.38 -9.23
N ARG A 28 -5.53 -12.76 -8.06
CA ARG A 28 -6.28 -11.51 -7.89
C ARG A 28 -5.70 -10.37 -8.70
N LEU A 29 -4.37 -10.29 -8.78
CA LEU A 29 -3.66 -9.24 -9.49
C LEU A 29 -3.35 -9.60 -10.96
N ASN A 30 -3.71 -10.80 -11.41
CA ASN A 30 -3.37 -11.34 -12.73
C ASN A 30 -1.86 -11.25 -13.04
N LEU A 31 -1.04 -11.68 -12.07
CA LEU A 31 0.42 -11.68 -12.15
C LEU A 31 0.98 -13.11 -12.21
N PRO A 32 2.13 -13.33 -12.87
CA PRO A 32 2.81 -14.61 -12.81
C PRO A 32 3.35 -14.87 -11.40
N LEU A 33 3.24 -16.12 -10.94
CA LEU A 33 3.89 -16.61 -9.73
C LEU A 33 5.22 -17.26 -10.13
N ILE A 34 6.32 -16.78 -9.55
CA ILE A 34 7.68 -17.29 -9.79
C ILE A 34 8.29 -17.80 -8.48
N ASN A 35 9.16 -18.81 -8.58
CA ASN A 35 9.82 -19.39 -7.40
C ASN A 35 11.27 -18.91 -7.20
N THR A 36 11.80 -18.17 -8.18
CA THR A 36 13.15 -17.61 -8.18
C THR A 36 13.12 -16.28 -8.92
N PRO A 37 13.93 -15.28 -8.55
CA PRO A 37 14.05 -14.03 -9.30
C PRO A 37 14.36 -14.28 -10.78
N ASP A 38 13.60 -13.65 -11.68
CA ASP A 38 13.74 -13.79 -13.13
C ASP A 38 14.02 -12.40 -13.74
N PRO A 39 15.10 -12.24 -14.55
CA PRO A 39 15.48 -10.97 -15.16
C PRO A 39 14.43 -10.39 -16.13
N ASN A 40 13.41 -11.16 -16.51
CA ASN A 40 12.27 -10.68 -17.29
C ASN A 40 11.36 -9.72 -16.48
N PHE A 41 11.49 -9.69 -15.15
CA PHE A 41 10.74 -8.81 -14.27
C PHE A 41 11.68 -7.79 -13.63
N SER A 42 11.20 -6.55 -13.49
CA SER A 42 11.94 -5.50 -12.79
C SER A 42 11.55 -5.39 -11.32
N HIS A 43 10.38 -5.92 -10.94
CA HIS A 43 9.88 -5.91 -9.57
C HIS A 43 9.20 -7.23 -9.20
N VAL A 44 9.11 -7.49 -7.90
CA VAL A 44 8.34 -8.61 -7.36
C VAL A 44 7.52 -8.16 -6.15
N LEU A 45 6.33 -8.72 -6.02
CA LEU A 45 5.53 -8.70 -4.80
C LEU A 45 5.82 -9.95 -3.99
N THR A 46 6.10 -9.81 -2.70
CA THR A 46 6.26 -10.94 -1.78
C THR A 46 5.88 -10.53 -0.35
N PHE A 47 5.63 -11.53 0.50
CA PHE A 47 5.36 -11.31 1.92
C PHE A 47 6.65 -11.41 2.74
N CYS A 48 7.03 -10.31 3.39
CA CYS A 48 8.16 -10.24 4.30
C CYS A 48 7.65 -9.87 5.70
N GLU A 49 7.99 -10.65 6.72
CA GLU A 49 7.54 -10.42 8.10
C GLU A 49 6.02 -10.21 8.22
N ALA A 50 5.24 -11.00 7.48
CA ALA A 50 3.77 -10.90 7.39
C ALA A 50 3.22 -9.58 6.82
N ARG A 51 4.02 -8.83 6.07
CA ARG A 51 3.58 -7.66 5.29
C ARG A 51 3.84 -7.87 3.81
N LEU A 52 2.97 -7.32 2.98
CA LEU A 52 3.17 -7.30 1.53
C LEU A 52 4.15 -6.19 1.13
N GLU A 53 5.19 -6.57 0.41
CA GLU A 53 6.26 -5.67 -0.02
C GLU A 53 6.49 -5.77 -1.54
N LEU A 54 6.76 -4.63 -2.17
CA LEU A 54 7.21 -4.53 -3.56
C LEU A 54 8.72 -4.29 -3.60
N HIS A 55 9.47 -5.25 -4.12
CA HIS A 55 10.92 -5.19 -4.25
C HIS A 55 11.32 -4.88 -5.70
N THR A 56 12.43 -4.18 -5.87
CA THR A 56 13.13 -4.07 -7.16
C THR A 56 14.05 -5.27 -7.35
N LEU A 57 14.03 -5.87 -8.54
CA LEU A 57 15.02 -6.87 -8.99
C LEU A 57 16.21 -6.23 -9.72
N THR A 58 16.23 -4.91 -9.87
CA THR A 58 17.35 -4.19 -10.51
C THR A 58 18.57 -4.12 -9.59
N THR A 59 19.75 -3.88 -10.18
CA THR A 59 21.03 -3.76 -9.45
C THR A 59 21.09 -2.54 -8.52
N ALA A 60 20.20 -1.57 -8.69
CA ALA A 60 20.09 -0.43 -7.79
C ALA A 60 19.39 -0.85 -6.49
N LYS A 61 20.15 -0.93 -5.40
CA LYS A 61 19.59 -1.21 -4.06
C LYS A 61 18.61 -0.10 -3.67
N ARG A 62 17.33 -0.45 -3.59
CA ARG A 62 16.27 0.39 -3.04
C ARG A 62 15.56 -0.37 -1.94
N SER A 63 15.15 0.34 -0.90
CA SER A 63 14.28 -0.23 0.12
C SER A 63 12.97 -0.72 -0.54
N PRO A 64 12.41 -1.84 -0.07
CA PRO A 64 11.11 -2.29 -0.54
C PRO A 64 10.05 -1.23 -0.27
N LEU A 65 9.02 -1.21 -1.11
CA LEU A 65 7.83 -0.39 -0.88
C LEU A 65 6.76 -1.23 -0.18
N SER A 66 6.27 -0.72 0.93
CA SER A 66 5.13 -1.24 1.68
C SER A 66 4.34 -0.09 2.27
N VAL A 67 3.11 -0.35 2.67
CA VAL A 67 2.30 0.62 3.42
C VAL A 67 2.34 0.23 4.88
N ASP A 68 2.70 1.17 5.75
CA ASP A 68 2.68 0.98 7.20
C ASP A 68 2.14 2.26 7.85
N PHE A 69 1.00 2.12 8.53
CA PHE A 69 0.36 3.22 9.27
C PHE A 69 0.76 3.25 10.75
N LEU A 70 1.48 2.24 11.22
CA LEU A 70 1.93 2.08 12.60
C LEU A 70 3.41 2.50 12.77
N SER A 71 4.13 2.71 11.67
CA SER A 71 5.49 3.23 11.68
C SER A 71 5.74 4.22 10.52
N GLY A 72 6.97 4.73 10.41
CA GLY A 72 7.38 5.57 9.28
C GLY A 72 6.73 6.97 9.21
N PRO A 73 6.80 7.63 8.05
CA PRO A 73 6.37 9.02 7.88
C PRO A 73 4.87 9.26 8.15
N ALA A 74 4.00 8.33 7.77
CA ALA A 74 2.55 8.44 8.00
C ALA A 74 2.23 8.43 9.50
N TYR A 75 2.79 7.47 10.24
CA TYR A 75 2.65 7.41 11.70
C TYR A 75 3.30 8.62 12.39
N TYR A 76 4.49 9.04 11.93
CA TYR A 76 5.17 10.23 12.45
C TYR A 76 4.29 11.48 12.30
N ARG A 77 3.68 11.70 11.13
CA ARG A 77 2.74 12.80 10.90
C ARG A 77 1.53 12.69 11.82
N PHE A 78 0.97 11.49 12.00
CA PHE A 78 -0.15 11.26 12.91
C PHE A 78 0.18 11.63 14.35
N ILE A 79 1.33 11.22 14.91
CA ILE A 79 1.64 11.55 16.31
C ILE A 79 1.98 13.03 16.52
N HIS A 80 2.48 13.73 15.49
CA HIS A 80 2.90 15.15 15.60
C HIS A 80 1.82 16.17 15.21
N ASP A 81 0.91 15.85 14.27
CA ASP A 81 -0.17 16.75 13.88
C ASP A 81 -1.53 16.05 13.85
N ARG A 82 -2.23 16.13 14.98
CA ARG A 82 -3.60 15.62 15.18
C ARG A 82 -4.64 16.73 15.18
N ARG A 83 -4.25 17.94 14.75
CA ARG A 83 -5.10 19.11 14.91
C ARG A 83 -6.11 19.16 13.78
N ILE A 84 -7.37 19.39 14.13
CA ILE A 84 -8.42 19.70 13.15
C ILE A 84 -8.15 20.99 12.36
N SER A 85 -7.18 21.80 12.79
CA SER A 85 -6.81 23.06 12.15
C SER A 85 -5.81 22.92 11.01
N GLN A 86 -5.29 21.71 10.74
CA GLN A 86 -4.38 21.45 9.63
C GLN A 86 -5.08 21.69 8.27
N PRO A 87 -4.35 22.04 7.20
CA PRO A 87 -4.92 22.37 5.90
C PRO A 87 -5.85 21.29 5.34
N LEU A 88 -5.43 20.02 5.37
CA LEU A 88 -6.23 18.89 4.87
C LEU A 88 -7.58 18.78 5.61
N ALA A 89 -7.58 18.87 6.94
CA ALA A 89 -8.79 18.75 7.75
C ALA A 89 -9.77 19.90 7.48
N LYS A 90 -9.25 21.13 7.32
CA LYS A 90 -10.05 22.30 6.93
C LYS A 90 -10.63 22.14 5.52
N ALA A 91 -9.84 21.66 4.57
CA ALA A 91 -10.25 21.49 3.17
C ALA A 91 -11.43 20.52 3.03
N VAL A 92 -11.45 19.43 3.81
CA VAL A 92 -12.57 18.48 3.82
C VAL A 92 -13.73 18.91 4.74
N GLY A 93 -13.59 20.03 5.45
CA GLY A 93 -14.65 20.59 6.30
C GLY A 93 -14.78 19.98 7.70
N ILE A 94 -13.75 19.32 8.23
CA ILE A 94 -13.74 18.84 9.62
C ILE A 94 -13.88 20.05 10.57
N LYS A 95 -14.84 19.95 11.51
CA LYS A 95 -15.08 20.95 12.55
C LYS A 95 -15.57 20.29 13.84
N ARG A 96 -15.71 21.04 14.92
CA ARG A 96 -16.26 20.52 16.18
C ARG A 96 -17.65 19.90 15.93
N GLY A 97 -17.84 18.65 16.34
CA GLY A 97 -19.11 17.93 16.20
C GLY A 97 -19.45 17.44 14.77
N TYR A 98 -18.56 17.62 13.78
CA TYR A 98 -18.82 17.16 12.42
C TYR A 98 -17.62 16.42 11.83
N ARG A 99 -17.87 15.22 11.33
CA ARG A 99 -16.91 14.37 10.60
C ARG A 99 -17.57 13.90 9.29
N PRO A 100 -17.13 14.41 8.14
CA PRO A 100 -17.69 13.97 6.86
C PRO A 100 -17.32 12.51 6.57
N LYS A 101 -18.15 11.86 5.77
CA LYS A 101 -17.72 10.66 5.03
C LYS A 101 -16.92 11.14 3.82
N VAL A 102 -15.71 10.62 3.65
CA VAL A 102 -14.77 11.08 2.61
C VAL A 102 -14.56 9.97 1.60
N LEU A 103 -14.60 10.33 0.33
CA LEU A 103 -14.12 9.50 -0.77
C LEU A 103 -12.75 10.03 -1.19
N ASP A 104 -11.70 9.26 -0.95
CA ASP A 104 -10.39 9.50 -1.53
C ASP A 104 -10.31 8.77 -2.87
N GLY A 105 -10.48 9.52 -3.96
CA GLY A 105 -10.48 8.99 -5.32
C GLY A 105 -9.10 8.62 -5.86
N THR A 106 -8.04 8.93 -5.11
CA THR A 106 -6.64 8.80 -5.53
C THR A 106 -5.79 8.37 -4.34
N ALA A 107 -6.19 7.26 -3.70
CA ALA A 107 -5.69 6.90 -2.38
C ALA A 107 -4.16 6.78 -2.32
N GLY A 108 -3.51 6.28 -3.38
CA GLY A 108 -2.07 6.06 -3.37
C GLY A 108 -1.68 5.16 -2.21
N PHE A 109 -0.69 5.58 -1.41
CA PHE A 109 -0.28 4.88 -0.19
C PHE A 109 -1.15 5.21 1.05
N GLY A 110 -2.25 5.94 0.87
CA GLY A 110 -3.25 6.18 1.90
C GLY A 110 -2.84 7.19 2.97
N GLU A 111 -1.78 7.98 2.80
CA GLU A 111 -1.29 8.90 3.84
C GLU A 111 -2.33 9.93 4.27
N ASP A 112 -2.95 10.63 3.32
CA ASP A 112 -4.00 11.62 3.63
C ASP A 112 -5.28 10.94 4.11
N SER A 113 -5.64 9.79 3.54
CA SER A 113 -6.74 8.96 4.01
C SER A 113 -6.57 8.51 5.46
N PHE A 114 -5.37 8.07 5.85
CA PHE A 114 -5.03 7.69 7.21
C PHE A 114 -5.14 8.86 8.17
N VAL A 115 -4.69 10.06 7.76
CA VAL A 115 -4.84 11.27 8.55
C VAL A 115 -6.31 11.64 8.77
N LEU A 116 -7.14 11.55 7.73
CA LEU A 116 -8.58 11.83 7.85
C LEU A 116 -9.31 10.78 8.72
N ALA A 117 -8.98 9.50 8.54
CA ALA A 117 -9.50 8.41 9.36
C ALA A 117 -9.10 8.58 10.83
N SER A 118 -7.84 8.94 11.08
CA SER A 118 -7.29 9.23 12.41
C SER A 118 -7.96 10.42 13.11
N LEU A 119 -8.51 11.36 12.34
CA LEU A 119 -9.31 12.47 12.87
C LEU A 119 -10.77 12.08 13.12
N GLY A 120 -11.20 10.87 12.74
CA GLY A 120 -12.53 10.33 12.97
C GLY A 120 -13.47 10.39 11.77
N CYS A 121 -12.97 10.65 10.56
CA CYS A 121 -13.77 10.50 9.35
C CYS A 121 -13.92 9.02 8.97
N THR A 122 -15.05 8.66 8.37
CA THR A 122 -15.15 7.41 7.61
C THR A 122 -14.61 7.66 6.21
N VAL A 123 -13.56 6.95 5.80
CA VAL A 123 -12.90 7.15 4.51
C VAL A 123 -13.10 5.93 3.62
N THR A 124 -13.51 6.15 2.38
CA THR A 124 -13.50 5.15 1.31
C THR A 124 -12.37 5.50 0.36
N MET A 125 -11.46 4.56 0.15
CA MET A 125 -10.28 4.73 -0.71
C MET A 125 -10.50 4.05 -2.06
N ILE A 126 -10.17 4.75 -3.14
CA ILE A 126 -10.13 4.23 -4.50
C ILE A 126 -8.70 4.36 -5.01
N GLU A 127 -8.13 3.25 -5.45
CA GLU A 127 -6.82 3.19 -6.10
C GLU A 127 -6.95 2.41 -7.41
N ARG A 128 -6.39 2.96 -8.48
CA ARG A 128 -6.46 2.36 -9.83
C ARG A 128 -5.35 1.35 -10.08
N SER A 129 -4.21 1.52 -9.43
CA SER A 129 -3.06 0.64 -9.56
C SER A 129 -3.32 -0.62 -8.74
N PRO A 130 -3.45 -1.80 -9.35
CA PRO A 130 -3.73 -3.04 -8.62
C PRO A 130 -2.62 -3.37 -7.61
N ILE A 131 -1.38 -2.96 -7.90
CA ILE A 131 -0.21 -3.17 -7.04
C ILE A 131 -0.29 -2.30 -5.80
N ILE A 132 -0.50 -0.98 -5.97
CA ILE A 132 -0.60 -0.06 -4.84
C ILE A 132 -1.84 -0.38 -4.01
N TRP A 133 -2.94 -0.71 -4.68
CA TRP A 133 -4.15 -1.19 -4.02
C TRP A 133 -3.88 -2.42 -3.15
N ALA A 134 -3.10 -3.40 -3.64
CA ALA A 134 -2.77 -4.59 -2.85
C ALA A 134 -1.92 -4.26 -1.62
N LEU A 135 -0.91 -3.39 -1.77
CA LEU A 135 -0.09 -2.92 -0.64
C LEU A 135 -0.93 -2.16 0.38
N LEU A 136 -1.85 -1.31 -0.09
CA LEU A 136 -2.75 -0.55 0.78
C LEU A 136 -3.77 -1.46 1.47
N ALA A 137 -4.30 -2.46 0.78
CA ALA A 137 -5.27 -3.43 1.31
C ALA A 137 -4.64 -4.30 2.41
N ASP A 138 -3.38 -4.70 2.25
CA ASP A 138 -2.60 -5.42 3.26
C ASP A 138 -2.48 -4.61 4.55
N ALA A 139 -2.23 -3.31 4.46
CA ALA A 139 -2.02 -2.44 5.62
C ALA A 139 -3.30 -2.05 6.40
N VAL A 140 -4.49 -2.33 5.87
CA VAL A 140 -5.77 -1.97 6.50
C VAL A 140 -6.62 -3.18 6.92
N THR A 141 -6.11 -4.39 6.71
CA THR A 141 -6.78 -5.66 7.06
C THR A 141 -6.17 -6.24 8.34
#